data_AF-A0A0F9IXH4-F1
#
_entry.id   AF-A0A0F9IXH4-F1
#
_cell.length_a   1.000
_cell.length_b   1.000
_cell.length_c   1.000
_cell.angle_alpha   90.00
_cell.angle_beta   90.00
_cell.angle_gamma   90.00
#
_symmetry.space_group_name_H-M   'P 1'
#
loop_
_entity.id
_entity.type
_entity.pdbx_description
1 polymer ?
#
loop_
_entity_poly.entity_id
_entity_poly.type
_entity_poly.pdbx_seq_one_letter_code
_entity_poly.pdbx_strand_id
1 'polypeptide(L)' 'MYDLNWKELTEEQRNYACYDQKLTQPFITKYWKDLTEYQRNLVCRYQKLTQAFIAKYWKELTGFQRT' A
#
# COMPACT_ATOMS: atom_id res chain seq x y z
N MET A 1 -8.27 -11.56 -8.49
CA MET A 1 -7.60 -11.27 -7.21
C MET A 1 -8.65 -11.59 -6.16
N TYR A 2 -8.51 -12.69 -5.42
CA TYR A 2 -9.47 -13.04 -4.38
C TYR A 2 -9.61 -11.84 -3.44
N ASP A 3 -10.84 -11.42 -3.14
CA ASP A 3 -11.14 -10.40 -2.13
C ASP A 3 -10.70 -10.96 -0.77
N LEU A 4 -9.39 -10.90 -0.50
CA LEU A 4 -8.83 -11.08 0.83
C LEU A 4 -9.50 -10.02 1.69
N ASN A 5 -10.27 -10.46 2.69
CA ASN A 5 -10.86 -9.54 3.64
C ASN A 5 -9.71 -8.93 4.45
N TRP A 6 -9.18 -7.79 4.01
CA TRP A 6 -7.98 -7.13 4.56
C TRP A 6 -8.01 -6.99 6.08
N LYS A 7 -9.22 -6.89 6.64
CA LYS A 7 -9.48 -6.76 8.08
C LYS A 7 -9.35 -8.06 8.87
N GLU A 8 -9.38 -9.21 8.21
CA GLU A 8 -9.23 -10.54 8.83
C GLU A 8 -7.77 -11.03 8.80
N LEU A 9 -6.88 -10.33 8.07
CA LEU A 9 -5.47 -10.70 7.99
C LEU A 9 -4.69 -10.25 9.22
N THR A 10 -3.72 -11.09 9.62
CA THR A 10 -2.72 -10.70 10.60
C THR A 10 -1.84 -9.56 10.07
N GLU A 11 -1.16 -8.85 10.96
CA GLU A 11 -0.21 -7.82 10.54
C GLU A 11 0.91 -8.40 9.66
N GLU A 12 1.43 -9.58 10.01
CA GLU A 12 2.46 -10.26 9.23
C GLU A 12 1.99 -10.60 7.81
N GLN A 13 0.77 -11.13 7.67
CA GLN A 13 0.18 -11.41 6.36
C GLN A 13 0.01 -10.13 5.54
N ARG A 14 -0.39 -9.03 6.17
CA ARG A 14 -0.50 -7.71 5.52
C ARG A 14 0.86 -7.17 5.09
N ASN A 15 1.88 -7.34 5.92
CA ASN A 15 3.26 -6.94 5.59
C ASN A 15 3.79 -7.74 4.39
N TYR A 16 3.58 -9.06 4.41
CA TYR A 16 3.95 -9.93 3.28
C TYR A 16 3.21 -9.54 2.00
N ALA A 17 1.92 -9.22 2.08
CA ALA A 17 1.16 -8.74 0.93
C ALA A 17 1.70 -7.41 0.37
N CYS A 18 2.06 -6.45 1.22
CA CYS A 18 2.66 -5.18 0.80
C CYS A 18 4.04 -5.34 0.16
N TYR A 19 4.81 -6.35 0.58
CA TYR A 19 6.17 -6.62 0.09
C TYR A 19 6.20 -7.44 -1.20
N ASP A 20 5.51 -8.59 -1.26
CA ASP A 20 5.75 -9.63 -2.28
C ASP A 20 4.59 -9.81 -3.27
N GLN A 21 3.37 -9.45 -2.87
CA GLN A 21 2.19 -9.67 -3.70
C GLN A 21 2.00 -8.56 -4.73
N LYS A 22 1.32 -8.87 -5.85
CA LYS A 22 0.94 -7.86 -6.86
C LYS A 22 -0.34 -7.16 -6.43
N LEU A 23 -0.21 -6.11 -5.62
CA LEU A 23 -1.34 -5.29 -5.21
C LEU A 23 -1.80 -4.39 -6.35
N THR A 24 -3.11 -4.36 -6.61
CA THR A 24 -3.67 -3.48 -7.64
C THR A 24 -3.83 -2.06 -7.11
N GLN A 25 -3.73 -1.07 -7.99
CA GLN A 25 -3.88 0.34 -7.59
C GLN A 25 -5.22 0.64 -6.88
N PRO A 26 -6.38 0.11 -7.34
CA PRO A 26 -7.64 0.28 -6.63
C PRO A 26 -7.61 -0.30 -5.21
N PHE A 27 -6.97 -1.46 -5.02
CA PHE A 27 -6.81 -2.08 -3.70
C PHE A 27 -5.98 -1.20 -2.76
N ILE A 28 -4.80 -0.76 -3.21
CA ILE A 28 -3.91 0.10 -2.42
C ILE A 28 -4.64 1.39 -2.04
N THR A 29 -5.36 1.99 -2.99
CA THR A 29 -6.14 3.22 -2.76
C THR A 29 -7.25 3.03 -1.74
N LYS A 30 -7.96 1.89 -1.81
CA LYS A 30 -9.04 1.54 -0.88
C LYS A 30 -8.54 1.40 0.55
N TYR A 31 -7.40 0.74 0.75
CA TYR A 31 -6.87 0.42 2.08
C TYR A 31 -5.75 1.35 2.56
N TRP A 32 -5.37 2.38 1.80
CA TRP A 32 -4.22 3.25 2.11
C TRP A 32 -4.25 3.81 3.54
N LYS A 33 -5.43 4.23 4.00
CA LYS A 33 -5.63 4.78 5.34
C LYS A 33 -5.52 3.72 6.45
N ASP A 34 -5.80 2.47 6.12
CA ASP A 34 -5.73 1.33 7.04
C ASP A 34 -4.30 0.75 7.13
N LEU A 35 -3.40 1.14 6.21
CA LEU A 35 -2.00 0.73 6.24
C LEU A 35 -1.24 1.45 7.36
N THR A 36 -0.41 0.71 8.08
CA THR A 36 0.60 1.29 8.97
C THR A 36 1.67 2.03 8.16
N GLU A 37 2.45 2.90 8.79
CA GLU A 37 3.56 3.58 8.12
C GLU A 37 4.57 2.59 7.53
N TYR A 38 4.86 1.50 8.26
CA TYR A 38 5.72 0.42 7.77
C TYR A 38 5.17 -0.22 6.50
N GLN A 39 3.87 -0.54 6.47
CA GLN A 39 3.22 -1.10 5.28
C GLN A 39 3.21 -0.13 4.11
N ARG A 40 3.00 1.17 4.36
CA ARG A 40 3.10 2.21 3.31
C ARG A 40 4.52 2.30 2.75
N ASN A 41 5.55 2.18 3.58
CA ASN A 41 6.94 2.13 3.14
C ASN A 41 7.21 0.91 2.26
N LEU A 42 6.67 -0.27 2.61
CA LEU A 42 6.76 -1.47 1.77
C LEU A 42 6.03 -1.25 0.43
N VAL A 43 4.81 -0.71 0.45
CA VAL A 43 4.04 -0.45 -0.77
C VAL A 43 4.77 0.52 -1.70
N CYS A 44 5.28 1.64 -1.19
CA CYS A 44 6.02 2.62 -1.99
C CYS A 44 7.32 2.04 -2.57
N ARG A 45 7.97 1.13 -1.86
CA ARG A 45 9.24 0.52 -2.29
C ARG A 45 9.06 -0.62 -3.30
N TYR A 46 8.02 -1.43 -3.17
CA TYR A 46 7.90 -2.69 -3.91
C TYR A 46 6.73 -2.72 -4.89
N GLN A 47 5.70 -1.90 -4.71
CA GLN A 47 4.54 -1.86 -5.60
C GLN A 47 4.70 -0.78 -6.67
N LYS A 48 4.14 -1.02 -7.86
CA LYS A 48 4.08 0.00 -8.91
C LYS A 48 2.93 0.97 -8.62
N LEU A 49 3.27 2.18 -8.20
CA LEU A 49 2.30 3.25 -7.96
C LEU A 49 2.16 4.16 -9.19
N THR A 50 0.93 4.47 -9.55
CA THR A 50 0.65 5.43 -10.64
C THR A 50 0.91 6.88 -10.20
N GLN A 51 1.23 7.75 -11.15
CA GLN A 51 1.37 9.19 -10.89
C GLN A 51 0.10 9.81 -10.28
N ALA A 52 -1.08 9.34 -10.72
CA ALA A 52 -2.37 9.79 -10.18
C ALA A 52 -2.51 9.45 -8.69
N PHE A 53 -2.04 8.27 -8.27
CA PHE A 53 -1.99 7.89 -6.86
C PHE A 53 -1.06 8.80 -6.06
N ILE A 54 0.17 9.01 -6.57
CA ILE A 54 1.17 9.87 -5.91
C ILE A 54 0.64 11.31 -5.76
N ALA A 55 0.02 11.86 -6.81
CA ALA A 55 -0.59 13.19 -6.76
C ALA A 55 -1.73 13.27 -5.74
N LYS A 56 -2.59 12.23 -5.68
CA LYS A 56 -3.71 12.15 -4.73
C LYS A 56 -3.24 12.14 -3.27
N TYR A 57 -2.18 11.39 -2.97
CA TYR A 57 -1.67 11.22 -1.60
C TYR A 57 -0.41 12.05 -1.30
N TRP A 58 -0.04 13.00 -2.16
CA TRP A 58 1.21 13.75 -2.07
C TRP A 58 1.48 14.33 -0.68
N LYS A 59 0.46 14.96 -0.06
CA LYS A 59 0.57 15.57 1.27
C LYS A 59 0.77 14.57 2.41
N GLU A 60 0.39 13.31 2.20
CA GLU A 60 0.48 12.24 3.20
C GLU A 60 1.75 11.41 3.04
N LEU A 61 2.28 11.33 1.82
CA LEU A 61 3.52 10.63 1.57
C LEU A 61 4.67 11.35 2.28
N THR A 62 5.48 10.60 3.01
CA THR A 62 6.73 11.10 3.59
C THR A 62 7.76 11.37 2.47
N GLY A 63 8.86 12.06 2.79
CA GLY A 63 9.94 12.28 1.82
C GLY A 63 10.46 10.97 1.22
N PHE A 64 10.61 9.94 2.06
CA PHE A 64 11.03 8.59 1.64
C PHE A 64 10.02 7.91 0.70
N GLN A 65 8.73 8.14 0.88
CA GLN A 65 7.68 7.50 0.08
C GLN A 65 7.48 8.16 -1.30
N ARG A 66 8.13 9.30 -1.56
CA ARG A 66 8.06 10.06 -2.82
C ARG A 66 9.27 9.83 -3.73
N THR A 67 10.31 9.19 -3.22
CA THR A 67 11.58 8.90 -3.92
C THR A 67 11.58 7.51 -4.51
#